data_AF-G9MBC9-F1
#
_entry.id   AF-G9MBC9-F1
#
_cell.length_a   1.000
_cell.length_b   1.000
_cell.length_c   1.000
_cell.angle_alpha   90.00
_cell.angle_beta   90.00
_cell.angle_gamma   90.00
#
_symmetry.space_group_name_H-M   'P 1'
#
loop_
_entity.id
_entity.type
_entity.pdbx_description
1 polymer ?
#
loop_
_entity_poly.entity_id
_entity_poly.type
_entity_poly.pdbx_seq_one_letter_code
_entity_poly.pdbx_strand_id
1 'polypeptide(L)'
;MRLLLDENVEKALFLGLKRRHPGLDVVRVVDVGLGGRSDAEVLEWAAREGRVLVSRDHATLSAEAARRIEEGRPMSGLILLRRGVGVGRILGVEGPQAPGGLRDLPGRGDLPRGGGSLRRSPRGGDGAALEGVSARPRVSRPGSIRPCYPCW
;
A
#
# COMPACT_ATOMS: atom_id res chain seq x y z
N MET A 1 3.85 -7.15 20.58
CA MET A 1 2.58 -6.87 19.87
C MET A 1 2.59 -7.63 18.56
N ARG A 2 1.50 -8.33 18.22
CA ARG A 2 1.36 -9.06 16.94
C ARG A 2 0.33 -8.37 16.07
N LEU A 3 0.67 -8.12 14.81
CA LEU A 3 -0.17 -7.38 13.87
C LEU A 3 -0.58 -8.29 12.71
N LEU A 4 -1.84 -8.13 12.30
CA LEU A 4 -2.39 -8.67 11.06
C LEU A 4 -2.77 -7.48 10.17
N LEU A 5 -2.13 -7.35 9.00
CA LEU A 5 -2.48 -6.32 8.03
C LEU A 5 -3.56 -6.85 7.09
N ASP A 6 -4.65 -6.10 6.98
CA ASP A 6 -5.73 -6.36 6.05
C ASP A 6 -5.27 -6.35 4.58
N GLU A 7 -6.02 -6.99 3.69
CA GLU A 7 -5.68 -7.10 2.27
C GLU A 7 -5.66 -5.74 1.56
N ASN A 8 -6.43 -4.77 2.08
CA ASN A 8 -6.51 -3.42 1.56
C ASN A 8 -5.34 -2.53 1.99
N VAL A 9 -4.43 -3.04 2.82
CA VAL A 9 -3.24 -2.30 3.27
C VAL A 9 -2.12 -2.43 2.25
N GLU A 10 -1.49 -1.30 1.92
CA GLU A 10 -0.43 -1.27 0.92
C GLU A 10 0.78 -2.11 1.33
N LYS A 11 1.30 -2.91 0.40
CA LYS A 11 2.53 -3.72 0.60
C LYS A 11 3.71 -2.86 1.09
N ALA A 12 3.77 -1.59 0.71
CA ALA A 12 4.80 -0.67 1.17
C ALA A 12 4.77 -0.45 2.70
N LEU A 13 3.59 -0.46 3.33
CA LEU A 13 3.49 -0.33 4.79
C LEU A 13 4.05 -1.58 5.47
N PHE A 14 3.69 -2.77 4.99
CA PHE A 14 4.24 -4.04 5.47
C PHE A 14 5.77 -4.08 5.40
N LEU A 15 6.34 -3.76 4.23
CA LEU A 15 7.79 -3.75 4.02
C LEU A 15 8.47 -2.68 4.88
N GLY A 16 7.85 -1.51 5.01
CA GLY A 16 8.34 -0.43 5.85
C GLY A 16 8.38 -0.80 7.33
N LEU A 17 7.31 -1.44 7.84
CA LEU A 17 7.24 -1.94 9.21
C LEU A 17 8.31 -2.98 9.47
N LYS A 18 8.47 -3.99 8.60
CA LYS A 18 9.53 -5.01 8.74
C LYS A 18 10.93 -4.41 8.71
N ARG A 19 11.17 -3.39 7.88
CA ARG A 19 12.48 -2.73 7.79
C ARG A 19 12.81 -1.89 9.01
N ARG A 20 11.84 -1.14 9.53
CA ARG A 20 12.05 -0.24 10.69
C ARG A 20 12.00 -0.97 12.02
N HIS A 21 11.21 -2.05 12.10
CA HIS A 21 11.00 -2.83 13.32
C HIS A 21 11.13 -4.33 13.01
N PRO A 22 12.36 -4.86 12.83
CA PRO A 22 12.57 -6.26 12.45
C PRO A 22 12.07 -7.27 13.49
N GLY A 23 11.97 -6.89 14.77
CA GLY A 23 11.41 -7.72 15.83
C GLY A 23 9.88 -7.69 15.94
N LEU A 24 9.18 -6.92 15.10
CA LEU A 24 7.73 -6.83 15.10
C LEU A 24 7.13 -8.03 14.36
N ASP A 25 6.29 -8.81 15.06
CA ASP A 25 5.49 -9.87 14.43
C ASP A 25 4.35 -9.23 13.63
N VAL A 26 4.57 -9.09 12.32
CA VAL A 26 3.59 -8.58 11.37
C VAL A 26 3.41 -9.57 10.24
N VAL A 27 2.16 -9.94 9.99
CA VAL A 27 1.72 -10.80 8.87
C VAL A 27 0.60 -10.11 8.10
N ARG A 28 0.32 -10.55 6.88
CA ARG A 28 -0.80 -10.04 6.07
C ARG A 28 -1.89 -11.10 5.96
N VAL A 29 -3.14 -10.67 5.86
CA VAL A 29 -4.32 -11.52 5.63
C VAL A 29 -4.10 -12.48 4.44
N VAL A 30 -3.52 -11.97 3.35
CA VAL A 30 -3.19 -12.78 2.17
C VAL A 30 -2.10 -13.83 2.42
N ASP A 31 -1.12 -13.55 3.30
CA ASP A 31 0.01 -14.46 3.58
C ASP A 31 -0.41 -15.63 4.48
N VAL A 32 -1.48 -15.45 5.26
CA VAL A 32 -2.03 -16.47 6.16
C VAL A 32 -3.20 -17.24 5.54
N GLY A 33 -3.45 -17.04 4.23
CA GLY A 33 -4.49 -17.77 3.48
C GLY A 33 -5.92 -17.26 3.71
N LEU A 34 -6.07 -16.04 4.25
CA LEU A 34 -7.36 -15.41 4.49
C LEU A 34 -7.76 -14.37 3.41
N GLY A 35 -7.02 -14.28 2.30
CA GLY A 35 -7.36 -13.37 1.21
C GLY A 35 -8.77 -13.63 0.66
N GLY A 36 -9.58 -12.58 0.54
CA GLY A 36 -10.98 -12.65 0.10
C GLY A 36 -11.95 -13.30 1.08
N ARG A 37 -11.54 -13.59 2.33
CA ARG A 37 -12.45 -14.02 3.40
C ARG A 37 -13.26 -12.83 3.92
N SER A 38 -14.36 -13.12 4.61
CA SER A 38 -15.18 -12.07 5.22
C SER A 38 -14.47 -11.39 6.40
N ASP A 39 -14.80 -10.13 6.65
CA ASP A 39 -14.29 -9.35 7.80
C ASP A 39 -14.48 -10.10 9.13
N ALA A 40 -15.62 -10.78 9.30
CA ALA A 40 -15.92 -11.58 10.47
C ALA A 40 -14.95 -12.76 10.66
N GLU A 41 -14.64 -13.48 9.58
CA GLU A 41 -13.66 -14.59 9.60
C GLU A 41 -12.24 -14.07 9.88
N VAL A 42 -11.87 -12.92 9.31
CA VAL A 42 -10.57 -12.30 9.55
C VAL A 42 -10.43 -11.87 11.02
N LEU A 43 -11.46 -11.24 11.60
CA LEU A 43 -11.49 -10.83 13.01
C LEU A 43 -11.49 -12.04 13.96
N GLU A 44 -12.19 -13.11 13.62
CA GLU A 44 -12.18 -14.38 14.36
C GLU A 44 -10.78 -14.98 14.41
N TRP A 45 -10.12 -15.09 13.25
CA TRP A 45 -8.77 -15.62 13.18
C TRP A 45 -7.78 -14.72 13.93
N ALA A 46 -7.89 -13.40 13.78
CA ALA A 46 -7.04 -12.45 14.49
C ALA A 46 -7.17 -12.60 16.01
N ALA A 47 -8.41 -12.76 16.51
CA ALA A 47 -8.68 -13.00 17.93
C ALA A 47 -8.06 -14.31 18.43
N ARG A 48 -8.20 -15.40 17.66
CA ARG A 48 -7.62 -16.71 18.00
C ARG A 48 -6.10 -16.69 18.07
N GLU A 49 -5.45 -15.93 17.19
CA GLU A 49 -3.99 -15.83 17.11
C GLU A 49 -3.39 -14.76 18.06
N GLY A 50 -4.24 -14.00 18.75
CA GLY A 50 -3.81 -12.90 19.62
C GLY A 50 -3.23 -11.72 18.82
N ARG A 51 -3.76 -11.46 17.62
CA ARG A 51 -3.25 -10.46 16.66
C ARG A 51 -4.20 -9.28 16.55
N VAL A 52 -3.65 -8.07 16.55
CA VAL A 52 -4.41 -6.85 16.30
C VAL A 52 -4.56 -6.65 14.79
N LEU A 53 -5.80 -6.54 14.30
CA LEU A 53 -6.08 -6.28 12.89
C LEU A 53 -5.80 -4.80 12.57
N VAL A 54 -5.12 -4.53 11.46
CA VAL A 54 -4.85 -3.18 10.96
C VAL A 54 -5.50 -3.03 9.59
N SER A 55 -6.39 -2.06 9.43
CA SER A 55 -7.09 -1.82 8.15
C SER A 55 -7.31 -0.34 7.83
N ARG A 56 -7.62 -0.05 6.56
CA ARG A 56 -8.15 1.23 6.07
C ARG A 56 -9.67 1.21 5.87
N ASP A 57 -10.33 0.06 5.94
CA ASP A 57 -11.79 0.01 5.90
C ASP A 57 -12.35 0.40 7.27
N HIS A 58 -12.77 1.65 7.41
CA HIS A 58 -13.39 2.13 8.65
C HIS A 58 -14.86 1.74 8.72
N ALA A 59 -15.56 1.61 7.59
CA ALA A 59 -17.01 1.49 7.61
C ALA A 59 -17.42 0.07 8.01
N THR A 60 -16.87 -0.92 7.32
CA THR A 60 -17.26 -2.33 7.49
C THR A 60 -16.66 -2.89 8.79
N LEU A 61 -15.36 -2.71 9.01
CA LEU A 61 -14.67 -3.30 10.15
C LEU A 61 -15.04 -2.67 11.50
N SER A 62 -15.41 -1.38 11.55
CA SER A 62 -15.88 -0.79 12.82
C SER A 62 -17.22 -1.39 13.22
N ALA A 63 -18.13 -1.59 12.27
CA ALA A 63 -19.43 -2.17 12.53
C ALA A 63 -19.29 -3.64 12.96
N GLU A 64 -18.48 -4.42 12.25
CA GLU A 64 -18.24 -5.83 12.61
C GLU A 64 -17.52 -5.97 13.95
N ALA A 65 -16.58 -5.06 14.26
CA ALA A 65 -15.93 -5.04 15.56
C ALA A 65 -16.92 -4.71 16.69
N ALA A 66 -17.76 -3.69 16.53
CA ALA A 66 -18.78 -3.33 17.51
C ALA A 66 -19.73 -4.51 17.77
N ARG A 67 -20.27 -5.11 16.70
CA ARG A 67 -21.12 -6.30 16.76
C ARG A 67 -20.44 -7.43 17.53
N ARG A 68 -19.17 -7.69 17.25
CA ARG A 68 -18.40 -8.76 17.90
C ARG A 68 -18.24 -8.53 19.41
N ILE A 69 -18.05 -7.27 19.82
CA ILE A 69 -17.99 -6.87 21.24
C ILE A 69 -19.35 -7.06 21.91
N GLU A 70 -20.44 -6.63 21.26
CA GLU A 70 -21.81 -6.79 21.76
C GLU A 70 -22.20 -8.27 21.94
N GLU A 71 -21.74 -9.12 21.02
CA GLU A 71 -21.95 -10.58 21.10
C GLU A 71 -21.01 -11.28 22.11
N GLY A 72 -20.15 -10.54 22.83
CA GLY A 72 -19.23 -11.09 23.82
C GLY A 72 -18.13 -11.98 23.23
N ARG A 73 -17.86 -11.87 21.92
CA ARG A 73 -16.84 -12.67 21.24
C ARG A 73 -15.45 -12.09 21.51
N PRO A 74 -14.42 -12.94 21.60
CA PRO A 74 -13.05 -12.49 21.86
C PRO A 74 -12.55 -11.59 20.73
N MET A 75 -11.82 -10.54 21.09
CA MET A 75 -11.19 -9.61 20.16
C MET A 75 -9.84 -9.14 20.72
N SER A 76 -8.78 -9.30 19.92
CA SER A 76 -7.45 -8.81 20.29
C SER A 76 -7.26 -7.30 20.03
N GLY A 77 -8.05 -6.74 19.11
CA GLY A 77 -8.11 -5.30 18.83
C GLY A 77 -8.17 -4.99 17.33
N LEU A 78 -8.57 -3.76 17.02
CA LEU A 78 -8.64 -3.21 15.67
C LEU A 78 -7.94 -1.83 15.65
N ILE A 79 -6.98 -1.65 14.74
CA ILE A 79 -6.32 -0.37 14.47
C ILE A 79 -6.75 0.12 13.09
N LEU A 80 -7.43 1.26 13.06
CA LEU A 80 -7.87 1.89 11.82
C LEU A 80 -6.89 2.97 11.38
N LEU A 81 -6.27 2.79 10.22
CA LEU A 81 -5.36 3.76 9.64
C LEU A 81 -6.13 4.98 9.15
N ARG A 82 -5.70 6.18 9.54
CA ARG A 82 -6.37 7.44 9.15
C ARG A 82 -6.52 7.54 7.62
N ARG A 83 -7.73 7.88 7.17
CA ARG A 83 -8.04 8.13 5.75
C ARG A 83 -7.18 9.27 5.19
N GLY A 84 -6.76 9.13 3.93
CA GLY A 84 -5.94 10.15 3.24
C GLY A 84 -4.47 10.26 3.69
N VAL A 85 -4.03 9.48 4.69
CA VAL A 85 -2.63 9.47 5.10
C VAL A 85 -1.84 8.48 4.24
N GLY A 86 -0.81 8.97 3.56
CA GLY A 86 0.12 8.15 2.79
C GLY A 86 1.05 7.32 3.68
N VAL A 87 1.50 6.19 3.15
CA VAL A 87 2.37 5.21 3.85
C VAL A 87 3.62 5.86 4.45
N GLY A 88 4.24 6.81 3.75
CA GLY A 88 5.43 7.53 4.25
C GLY A 88 5.17 8.22 5.58
N ARG A 89 4.04 8.93 5.72
CA ARG A 89 3.66 9.60 6.97
C ARG A 89 3.30 8.61 8.08
N ILE A 90 2.66 7.49 7.75
CA ILE A 90 2.35 6.43 8.72
C ILE A 90 3.64 5.84 9.30
N LEU A 91 4.64 5.61 8.44
CA LEU A 91 5.94 5.09 8.86
C LEU A 91 6.79 6.13 9.56
N GLY A 92 6.50 7.44 9.44
CA GLY A 92 7.42 8.50 9.84
C GLY A 92 8.63 8.63 8.91
N VAL A 93 8.44 8.37 7.61
CA VAL A 93 9.38 8.79 6.57
C VAL A 93 9.17 10.29 6.40
N GLU A 94 10.03 11.09 7.02
CA GLU A 94 10.13 12.50 6.68
C GLU A 94 10.67 12.58 5.24
N GLY A 95 9.91 13.22 4.35
CA GLY A 95 10.43 13.58 3.03
C GLY A 95 11.52 14.65 3.19
N PRO A 96 12.30 14.94 2.13
CA PRO A 96 13.11 16.15 2.14
C PRO A 96 12.18 17.31 2.47
N GLN A 97 12.48 18.01 3.56
CA GLN A 97 11.82 19.25 3.91
C GLN A 97 11.98 20.13 2.67
N ALA A 98 10.90 20.41 1.93
CA ALA A 98 10.96 21.51 1.00
C ALA A 98 11.33 22.73 1.85
N PRO A 99 12.42 23.46 1.53
CA PRO A 99 12.65 24.74 2.19
C PRO A 99 11.36 25.55 2.07
N GLY A 100 11.12 26.39 3.09
CA GLY A 100 9.88 27.12 3.33
C GLY A 100 9.11 27.56 2.09
N GLY A 101 7.79 27.61 2.23
CA GLY A 101 6.83 27.76 1.15
C GLY A 101 7.17 28.79 0.08
N LEU A 102 6.41 28.74 -1.01
CA LEU A 102 6.45 29.57 -2.23
C LEU A 102 6.54 31.11 -2.05
N ARG A 103 6.70 31.62 -0.83
CA ARG A 103 6.93 33.00 -0.43
C ARG A 103 8.41 33.44 -0.47
N ASP A 104 9.36 32.50 -0.49
CA ASP A 104 10.80 32.82 -0.41
C ASP A 104 11.54 32.72 -1.77
N LEU A 105 10.81 32.70 -2.89
CA LEU A 105 11.45 32.89 -4.20
C LEU A 105 11.95 34.34 -4.29
N PRO A 106 13.23 34.59 -4.59
CA PRO A 106 13.66 35.92 -4.97
C PRO A 106 12.78 36.38 -6.15
N GLY A 107 12.31 37.62 -6.08
CA GLY A 107 11.51 38.23 -7.13
C GLY A 107 12.16 37.99 -8.50
N ARG A 108 11.31 37.89 -9.53
CA ARG A 108 11.62 37.59 -10.94
C ARG A 108 12.64 38.55 -11.63
N GLY A 109 13.50 39.25 -10.90
CA GLY A 109 14.43 40.26 -11.39
C GLY A 109 15.84 39.75 -11.75
N ASP A 110 16.35 38.71 -11.10
CA ASP A 110 17.82 38.51 -11.08
C ASP A 110 18.29 37.18 -11.69
N LEU A 111 17.87 36.88 -12.93
CA LEU A 111 18.58 35.90 -13.74
C LEU A 111 19.73 36.61 -14.49
N PRO A 112 21.01 36.33 -14.17
CA PRO A 112 22.10 36.81 -14.99
C PRO A 112 21.98 36.19 -16.39
N ARG A 113 21.92 37.06 -17.42
CA ARG A 113 22.09 36.67 -18.82
C ARG A 113 23.52 36.17 -19.03
N GLY A 114 23.78 34.92 -18.67
CA GLY A 114 25.00 34.19 -18.97
C GLY A 114 24.82 33.38 -20.25
N GLY A 115 25.26 33.94 -21.38
CA GLY A 115 25.41 33.22 -22.63
C GLY A 115 26.51 32.17 -22.52
N GLY A 116 26.16 30.90 -22.66
CA GLY A 116 27.08 29.78 -22.62
C GLY A 116 26.67 28.72 -23.63
N SER A 117 27.34 28.74 -24.79
CA SER A 117 27.20 27.76 -25.86
C SER A 117 27.65 26.37 -25.40
N LEU A 118 26.69 25.52 -25.02
CA LEU A 118 26.93 24.09 -24.86
C LEU A 118 26.89 23.43 -26.24
N ARG A 119 28.06 23.38 -26.88
CA ARG A 119 28.31 22.54 -28.07
C ARG A 119 28.06 21.08 -27.69
N ARG A 120 27.01 20.47 -28.24
CA ARG A 120 26.86 19.01 -28.25
C ARG A 120 27.75 18.46 -29.37
N SER A 121 28.75 17.66 -29.00
CA SER A 121 29.44 16.80 -29.96
C SER A 121 28.54 15.61 -30.32
N PRO A 122 28.52 15.16 -31.58
CA PRO A 122 27.82 13.95 -31.96
C PRO A 122 28.71 12.73 -31.68
N ARG A 123 28.16 11.71 -31.02
CA ARG A 123 28.69 10.36 -31.11
C ARG A 123 27.70 9.53 -31.93
N GLY A 124 28.13 9.17 -33.14
CA GLY A 124 27.73 7.89 -33.76
C GLY A 124 28.18 6.74 -32.85
N GLY A 125 27.75 5.52 -33.02
CA GLY A 125 27.09 4.83 -34.12
C GLY A 125 27.24 3.34 -33.78
N ASP A 126 26.38 2.53 -34.38
CA ASP A 126 26.49 1.08 -34.52
C ASP A 126 26.09 0.20 -33.34
N GLY A 127 25.21 -0.74 -33.67
CA GLY A 127 25.37 -2.11 -33.19
C GLY A 127 24.11 -2.83 -32.75
N ALA A 128 23.72 -3.81 -33.56
CA ALA A 128 23.08 -5.07 -33.17
C ALA A 128 21.57 -5.06 -32.90
N ALA A 129 20.81 -5.23 -33.99
CA ALA A 129 19.63 -6.07 -33.99
C ALA A 129 20.05 -7.54 -33.84
N LEU A 130 19.47 -8.24 -32.86
CA LEU A 130 19.47 -9.70 -32.80
C LEU A 130 18.03 -10.17 -32.59
N GLU A 131 17.56 -10.90 -33.60
CA GLU A 131 16.43 -11.82 -33.61
C GLU A 131 16.44 -12.79 -32.42
N GLY A 132 15.27 -13.23 -31.96
CA GLY A 132 15.17 -14.24 -30.91
C GLY A 132 13.76 -14.53 -30.41
N VAL A 133 12.97 -15.20 -31.25
CA VAL A 133 11.68 -15.84 -30.96
C VAL A 133 11.71 -16.72 -29.70
N SER A 134 10.71 -16.61 -28.82
CA SER A 134 10.13 -17.78 -28.12
C SER A 134 8.76 -17.48 -27.51
N ALA A 135 7.80 -18.30 -27.93
CA ALA A 135 6.38 -18.26 -27.62
C ALA A 135 6.03 -18.42 -26.12
N ARG A 136 4.90 -17.84 -25.71
CA ARG A 136 4.12 -18.31 -24.56
C ARG A 136 2.63 -18.42 -24.94
N PRO A 137 1.94 -19.51 -24.55
CA PRO A 137 0.58 -19.80 -25.00
C PRO A 137 -0.45 -18.86 -24.38
N ARG A 138 -1.47 -18.48 -25.17
CA ARG A 138 -2.72 -17.87 -24.70
C ARG A 138 -3.45 -18.89 -23.83
N VAL A 139 -3.55 -18.62 -22.53
CA VAL A 139 -4.51 -19.31 -21.67
C VAL A 139 -5.84 -18.56 -21.77
N SER A 140 -6.84 -19.26 -22.31
CA SER A 140 -8.24 -18.85 -22.36
C SER A 140 -8.78 -18.63 -20.95
N ARG A 141 -9.41 -17.46 -20.73
CA ARG A 141 -10.18 -17.18 -19.52
C ARG A 141 -11.53 -17.91 -19.59
N PRO A 142 -11.90 -18.76 -18.61
CA PRO A 142 -13.28 -19.18 -18.45
C PRO A 142 -14.13 -18.03 -17.89
N GLY A 143 -15.40 -18.01 -18.31
CA GLY A 143 -16.33 -16.88 -18.23
C GLY A 143 -16.70 -16.39 -16.83
N SER A 144 -17.12 -15.13 -16.78
CA SER A 144 -17.67 -14.47 -15.60
C SER A 144 -19.06 -15.01 -15.29
N ILE A 145 -19.22 -15.60 -14.11
CA ILE A 145 -20.53 -15.73 -13.48
C ILE A 145 -20.68 -14.53 -12.54
N ARG A 146 -21.60 -13.64 -12.88
CA ARG A 146 -22.03 -12.52 -12.01
C ARG A 146 -23.00 -13.09 -10.96
N PRO A 147 -22.74 -12.96 -9.66
CA PRO A 147 -23.78 -13.13 -8.66
C PRO A 147 -24.66 -11.87 -8.65
N CYS A 148 -25.94 -12.04 -8.96
CA CYS A 148 -26.97 -11.05 -8.64
C CYS A 148 -27.23 -11.11 -7.13
N TYR A 149 -26.97 -10.02 -6.42
CA TYR A 149 -27.45 -9.85 -5.04
C TYR A 149 -28.75 -9.03 -5.08
N PRO A 150 -29.78 -9.38 -4.30
CA PRO A 150 -30.99 -8.58 -4.19
C PRO A 150 -30.69 -7.27 -3.47
N CYS A 151 -31.12 -6.16 -4.08
CA CYS A 151 -31.15 -4.85 -3.44
C CYS A 151 -32.26 -4.83 -2.38
N TRP A 152 -31.90 -4.43 -1.16
CA TRP A 152 -32.82 -3.96 -0.13
C TRP A 152 -32.38 -2.56 0.28
#